data_AF-A0AAJ2K0N2-F1
#
_entry.id   AF-A0AAJ2K0N2-F1
#
_cell.length_a   1.000
_cell.length_b   1.000
_cell.length_c   1.000
_cell.angle_alpha   90.00
_cell.angle_beta   90.00
_cell.angle_gamma   90.00
#
_symmetry.space_group_name_H-M   'P 1'
#
loop_
_entity.id
_entity.type
_entity.pdbx_description
1 polymer ?
#
loop_
_entity_poly.entity_id
_entity_poly.type
_entity_poly.pdbx_seq_one_letter_code
_entity_poly.pdbx_strand_id
1 'polypeptide(L)'
;MWETAAPIGQWITIFLMAAALGSDAFSLCLGIGMRGVRRRDAVRISGVIALFHVLMPLAGVATGMYMSMLLGEVTTWAAGGLLIMLGGHMIYSSLKGESSQMINTSTVWGMLLFALSVSVDSFSVGISLGMFGSDLLMTIIAFGLFGGAMSIFGIFLGHHAGKHFGEYGEAAGGAILLTFGVLFLLPF
;
A
#
# COMPACT_ATOMS: atom_id res chain seq x y z
N MET A 1 -15.82 -31.60 14.22
CA MET A 1 -16.37 -30.23 13.98
C MET A 1 -15.40 -29.10 14.34
N TRP A 2 -14.23 -29.37 14.94
CA TRP A 2 -13.22 -28.33 15.27
C TRP A 2 -12.11 -28.16 14.21
N GLU A 3 -11.90 -29.15 13.34
CA GLU A 3 -10.83 -29.10 12.32
C GLU A 3 -11.14 -28.18 11.14
N THR A 4 -12.42 -27.82 10.91
CA THR A 4 -12.81 -26.86 9.87
C THR A 4 -12.71 -25.40 10.32
N ALA A 5 -12.68 -25.13 11.62
CA ALA A 5 -12.63 -23.76 12.15
C ALA A 5 -11.24 -23.12 12.01
N ALA A 6 -10.17 -23.92 12.17
CA ALA A 6 -8.79 -23.47 12.02
C ALA A 6 -8.46 -22.91 10.62
N PRO A 7 -8.81 -23.58 9.50
CA PRO A 7 -8.57 -23.03 8.17
C PRO A 7 -9.46 -21.82 7.88
N ILE A 8 -10.74 -21.81 8.32
CA ILE A 8 -11.63 -20.67 8.07
C ILE A 8 -11.10 -19.38 8.70
N GLY A 9 -10.62 -19.45 9.95
CA GLY A 9 -10.02 -18.31 10.63
C GLY A 9 -8.87 -17.71 9.84
N GLN A 10 -7.94 -18.55 9.38
CA GLN A 10 -6.78 -18.13 8.59
C GLN A 10 -7.17 -17.45 7.27
N TRP A 11 -8.19 -17.95 6.58
CA TRP A 11 -8.63 -17.40 5.31
C TRP A 11 -9.23 -16.01 5.50
N ILE A 12 -10.00 -15.82 6.57
CA ILE A 12 -10.54 -14.51 6.95
C ILE A 12 -9.41 -13.52 7.22
N THR A 13 -8.37 -13.92 7.98
CA THR A 13 -7.22 -13.03 8.25
C THR A 13 -6.50 -12.64 6.97
N ILE A 14 -6.28 -13.58 6.05
CA ILE A 14 -5.63 -13.31 4.77
C ILE A 14 -6.44 -12.32 3.94
N PHE A 15 -7.76 -12.51 3.84
CA PHE A 15 -8.62 -11.60 3.08
C PHE A 15 -8.72 -10.21 3.70
N LEU A 16 -8.83 -10.12 5.03
CA LEU A 16 -8.81 -8.84 5.74
C LEU A 16 -7.49 -8.10 5.54
N MET A 17 -6.36 -8.81 5.64
CA MET A 17 -5.03 -8.25 5.41
C MET A 17 -4.87 -7.79 3.96
N ALA A 18 -5.31 -8.60 2.99
CA ALA A 18 -5.28 -8.25 1.57
C ALA A 18 -6.13 -7.00 1.25
N ALA A 19 -7.31 -6.90 1.86
CA ALA A 19 -8.18 -5.72 1.73
C ALA A 19 -7.58 -4.48 2.39
N ALA A 20 -6.98 -4.64 3.57
CA ALA A 20 -6.33 -3.55 4.30
C ALA A 20 -5.12 -3.00 3.54
N LEU A 21 -4.25 -3.88 3.04
CA LEU A 21 -3.12 -3.48 2.21
C LEU A 21 -3.60 -2.80 0.93
N GLY A 22 -4.49 -3.43 0.15
CA GLY A 22 -4.98 -2.86 -1.11
C GLY A 22 -5.69 -1.50 -0.99
N SER A 23 -5.97 -1.01 0.24
CA SER A 23 -6.42 0.35 0.47
C SER A 23 -5.40 1.42 0.07
N ASP A 24 -4.10 1.11 0.11
CA ASP A 24 -3.01 1.97 -0.40
C ASP A 24 -3.18 2.24 -1.91
N ALA A 25 -3.41 1.18 -2.67
CA ALA A 25 -3.61 1.15 -4.10
C ALA A 25 -4.93 1.84 -4.45
N PHE A 26 -5.99 1.59 -3.68
CA PHE A 26 -7.27 2.30 -3.82
C PHE A 26 -7.09 3.81 -3.70
N SER A 27 -6.47 4.28 -2.61
CA SER A 27 -6.30 5.71 -2.32
C SER A 27 -5.50 6.43 -3.41
N LEU A 28 -4.36 5.86 -3.81
CA LEU A 28 -3.51 6.45 -4.84
C LEU A 28 -4.17 6.39 -6.23
N CYS A 29 -4.87 5.30 -6.54
CA CYS A 29 -5.62 5.17 -7.79
C CYS A 29 -6.86 6.08 -7.86
N LEU A 30 -7.48 6.40 -6.72
CA LEU A 30 -8.55 7.38 -6.63
C LEU A 30 -8.06 8.76 -7.05
N GLY A 31 -6.91 9.20 -6.52
CA GLY A 31 -6.28 10.47 -6.92
C GLY A 31 -5.94 10.51 -8.42
N ILE A 32 -5.42 9.40 -8.97
CA ILE A 32 -5.17 9.26 -10.40
C ILE A 32 -6.48 9.32 -11.21
N GLY A 33 -7.53 8.63 -10.76
CA GLY A 33 -8.84 8.60 -11.39
C GLY A 33 -9.48 9.99 -11.49
N MET A 34 -9.33 10.82 -10.45
CA MET A 34 -9.85 12.19 -10.41
C MET A 34 -9.31 13.09 -11.52
N ARG A 35 -8.09 12.84 -12.02
CA ARG A 35 -7.49 13.58 -13.13
C ARG A 35 -8.01 13.18 -14.51
N GLY A 36 -8.80 12.11 -14.58
CA GLY A 36 -9.34 11.60 -15.84
C GLY A 36 -8.34 10.74 -16.62
N VAL A 37 -8.35 9.44 -16.35
CA VAL A 37 -7.53 8.45 -17.06
C VAL A 37 -8.35 7.68 -18.08
N ARG A 38 -7.75 7.37 -19.23
CA ARG A 38 -8.39 6.53 -20.26
C ARG A 38 -8.56 5.11 -19.73
N ARG A 39 -9.67 4.44 -20.09
CA ARG A 39 -9.93 3.03 -19.67
C ARG A 39 -8.78 2.07 -19.98
N ARG A 40 -8.06 2.27 -21.09
CA ARG A 40 -6.89 1.44 -21.45
C ARG A 40 -5.74 1.61 -20.45
N ASP A 41 -5.47 2.83 -20.03
CA ASP A 41 -4.41 3.13 -19.08
C ASP A 41 -4.81 2.71 -17.66
N ALA A 42 -6.11 2.78 -17.33
CA ALA A 42 -6.63 2.24 -16.08
C ALA A 42 -6.37 0.73 -15.92
N VAL A 43 -6.63 -0.06 -16.98
CA VAL A 43 -6.36 -1.50 -16.98
C VAL A 43 -4.85 -1.78 -16.91
N ARG A 44 -4.02 -1.00 -17.62
CA ARG A 44 -2.56 -1.13 -17.57
C ARG A 44 -2.01 -0.84 -16.17
N ILE A 45 -2.38 0.29 -15.58
CA ILE A 45 -1.93 0.69 -14.24
C ILE A 45 -2.35 -0.36 -13.22
N SER A 46 -3.62 -0.77 -13.22
CA SER A 46 -4.13 -1.77 -12.28
C SER A 46 -3.46 -3.13 -12.46
N GLY A 47 -3.18 -3.53 -13.70
CA GLY A 47 -2.45 -4.77 -13.99
C GLY A 47 -1.01 -4.75 -13.48
N VAL A 48 -0.32 -3.62 -13.61
CA VAL A 48 1.05 -3.47 -13.07
C VAL A 48 1.01 -3.45 -11.53
N ILE A 49 0.04 -2.78 -10.90
CA ILE A 49 -0.11 -2.81 -9.44
C ILE A 49 -0.40 -4.23 -8.93
N ALA A 50 -1.34 -4.94 -9.57
CA ALA A 50 -1.64 -6.34 -9.22
C ALA A 50 -0.41 -7.24 -9.32
N LEU A 51 0.40 -7.05 -10.37
CA LEU A 51 1.66 -7.76 -10.54
C LEU A 51 2.65 -7.44 -9.41
N PHE A 52 2.81 -6.17 -9.05
CA PHE A 52 3.71 -5.77 -7.97
C PHE A 52 3.22 -6.26 -6.60
N HIS A 53 1.92 -6.30 -6.35
CA HIS A 53 1.32 -6.91 -5.15
C HIS A 53 1.51 -8.43 -5.07
N VAL A 54 1.93 -9.09 -6.16
CA VAL A 54 2.34 -10.50 -6.17
C VAL A 54 3.86 -10.62 -6.01
N LEU A 55 4.62 -9.80 -6.75
CA LEU A 55 6.08 -9.84 -6.77
C LEU A 55 6.71 -9.38 -5.45
N MET A 56 6.16 -8.33 -4.83
CA MET A 56 6.71 -7.75 -3.61
C MET A 56 6.62 -8.68 -2.41
N PRO A 57 5.48 -9.34 -2.11
CA PRO A 57 5.42 -10.34 -1.05
C PRO A 57 6.38 -11.51 -1.29
N LEU A 58 6.52 -11.96 -2.54
CA LEU A 58 7.48 -13.02 -2.91
C LEU A 58 8.93 -12.60 -2.63
N ALA A 59 9.30 -11.38 -3.04
CA ALA A 59 10.62 -10.82 -2.74
C ALA A 59 10.82 -10.69 -1.22
N GLY A 60 9.80 -10.22 -0.50
CA GLY A 60 9.80 -10.10 0.95
C GLY A 60 10.02 -11.46 1.63
N VAL A 61 9.35 -12.52 1.17
CA VAL A 61 9.50 -13.88 1.70
C VAL A 61 10.93 -14.39 1.48
N ALA A 62 11.51 -14.18 0.30
CA ALA A 62 12.90 -14.52 0.04
C ALA A 62 13.86 -13.77 0.99
N THR A 63 13.64 -12.47 1.19
CA THR A 63 14.41 -11.66 2.14
C THR A 63 14.19 -12.13 3.59
N GLY A 64 12.96 -12.45 3.99
CA GLY A 64 12.61 -12.91 5.33
C GLY A 64 13.23 -14.25 5.68
N MET A 65 13.24 -15.20 4.74
CA MET A 65 13.96 -16.47 4.92
C MET A 65 15.48 -16.24 5.11
N TYR A 66 16.08 -15.35 4.31
CA TYR A 66 17.49 -15.00 4.44
C TYR A 66 17.79 -14.30 5.78
N MET A 67 16.91 -13.39 6.23
CA MET A 67 17.01 -12.72 7.52
C MET A 67 16.84 -13.71 8.68
N SER A 68 15.92 -14.67 8.60
CA SER A 68 15.72 -15.69 9.64
C SER A 68 16.96 -16.55 9.88
N MET A 69 17.83 -16.67 8.88
CA MET A 69 19.07 -17.43 8.95
C MET A 69 20.26 -16.59 9.46
N LEU A 70 20.21 -15.26 9.31
CA LEU A 70 21.33 -14.36 9.59
C LEU A 70 21.15 -13.45 10.81
N LEU A 71 19.91 -13.10 11.15
CA LEU A 71 19.60 -12.07 12.13
C LEU A 71 18.68 -12.63 13.23
N GLY A 72 19.30 -12.99 14.35
CA GLY A 72 18.66 -12.88 15.68
C GLY A 72 18.39 -11.40 16.04
N GLU A 73 18.38 -11.06 17.34
CA GLU A 73 17.94 -9.79 17.98
C GLU A 73 18.34 -8.41 17.36
N VAL A 74 19.17 -8.38 16.32
CA VAL A 74 19.66 -7.16 15.64
C VAL A 74 18.60 -6.49 14.74
N THR A 75 17.58 -7.21 14.28
CA THR A 75 16.59 -6.74 13.28
C THR A 75 15.71 -5.59 13.79
N THR A 76 15.35 -5.60 15.08
CA THR A 76 14.42 -4.64 15.68
C THR A 76 15.00 -3.23 15.73
N TRP A 77 16.30 -3.12 16.02
CA TRP A 77 17.01 -1.83 16.06
C TRP A 77 17.18 -1.22 14.67
N ALA A 78 17.43 -2.05 13.66
CA ALA A 78 17.54 -1.61 12.27
C ALA A 78 16.18 -1.12 11.71
N ALA A 79 15.09 -1.84 11.97
CA ALA A 79 13.75 -1.44 11.55
C ALA A 79 13.30 -0.12 12.22
N GLY A 80 13.57 0.03 13.53
CA GLY A 80 13.32 1.27 14.27
C GLY A 80 14.12 2.46 13.72
N GLY A 81 15.40 2.25 13.40
CA GLY A 81 16.26 3.29 12.81
C GLY A 81 15.76 3.74 11.42
N LEU A 82 15.34 2.80 10.57
CA LEU A 82 14.79 3.12 9.26
C LEU A 82 13.49 3.94 9.37
N LEU A 83 12.59 3.57 10.28
CA LEU A 83 11.33 4.30 10.51
C LEU A 83 11.58 5.74 10.99
N ILE A 84 12.52 5.95 11.91
CA ILE A 84 12.90 7.29 12.38
C ILE A 84 13.43 8.13 11.21
N MET A 85 14.29 7.54 10.38
CA MET A 85 14.86 8.23 9.22
C MET A 85 13.78 8.61 8.18
N LEU A 86 12.86 7.70 7.88
CA LEU A 86 11.78 7.92 6.91
C LEU A 86 10.77 8.95 7.41
N GLY A 87 10.36 8.84 8.68
CA GLY A 87 9.48 9.82 9.33
C GLY A 87 10.11 11.21 9.37
N GLY A 88 11.41 11.31 9.69
CA GLY A 88 12.16 12.56 9.65
C GLY A 88 12.23 13.17 8.25
N HIS A 89 12.46 12.35 7.22
CA HIS A 89 12.46 12.81 5.83
C HIS A 89 11.08 13.33 5.40
N MET A 90 9.98 12.66 5.79
CA MET A 90 8.62 13.12 5.48
C MET A 90 8.30 14.47 6.13
N ILE A 91 8.68 14.67 7.40
CA ILE A 91 8.52 15.96 8.09
C ILE A 91 9.34 17.03 7.37
N TYR A 92 10.60 16.75 7.05
CA TYR A 92 11.48 17.68 6.33
C TYR A 92 10.90 18.09 4.97
N SER A 93 10.42 17.11 4.19
CA SER A 93 9.84 17.35 2.86
C SER A 93 8.53 18.15 2.94
N SER A 94 7.70 17.89 3.95
CA SER A 94 6.47 18.65 4.21
C SER A 94 6.74 20.11 4.58
N LEU A 95 7.75 20.37 5.43
CA LEU A 95 8.13 21.73 5.83
C LEU A 95 8.79 22.54 4.70
N LYS A 96 9.46 21.85 3.76
CA LYS A 96 10.13 22.50 2.63
C LYS A 96 9.16 22.95 1.53
N GLY A 97 7.88 22.58 1.61
CA GLY A 97 6.86 22.98 0.65
C GLY A 97 7.15 22.50 -0.77
N GLU A 98 7.97 21.46 -0.94
CA GLU A 98 8.21 20.86 -2.25
C GLU A 98 6.89 20.22 -2.70
N SER A 99 6.24 20.82 -3.70
CA SER A 99 5.07 20.23 -4.34
C SER A 99 5.49 18.86 -4.87
N SER A 100 5.04 17.79 -4.20
CA SER A 100 5.36 16.44 -4.64
C SER A 100 4.90 16.29 -6.10
N GLN A 101 5.86 16.21 -7.01
CA GLN A 101 5.59 15.94 -8.41
C GLN A 101 5.03 14.53 -8.45
N MET A 102 3.70 14.39 -8.54
CA MET A 102 3.09 13.07 -8.69
C MET A 102 3.72 12.37 -9.89
N ILE A 103 4.18 11.14 -9.67
CA ILE A 103 4.90 10.35 -10.66
C ILE A 103 4.07 10.30 -11.95
N ASN A 104 4.69 10.65 -13.09
CA ASN A 104 4.00 10.62 -14.38
C ASN A 104 3.76 9.17 -14.82
N THR A 105 2.55 8.67 -14.57
CA THR A 105 2.13 7.30 -14.93
C THR A 105 1.94 7.09 -16.44
N SER A 106 2.13 8.13 -17.27
CA SER A 106 2.05 8.00 -18.74
C SER A 106 3.29 7.33 -19.33
N THR A 107 4.42 7.39 -18.63
CA THR A 107 5.66 6.71 -19.02
C THR A 107 5.73 5.35 -18.34
N VAL A 108 6.23 4.34 -19.03
CA VAL A 108 6.44 2.99 -18.47
C VAL A 108 7.26 3.04 -17.18
N TRP A 109 8.34 3.83 -17.17
CA TRP A 109 9.17 4.05 -15.98
C TRP A 109 8.40 4.66 -14.81
N GLY A 110 7.57 5.67 -15.05
CA GLY A 110 6.76 6.28 -14.01
C GLY A 110 5.69 5.33 -13.49
N MET A 111 5.08 4.53 -14.34
CA MET A 111 4.12 3.49 -13.93
C MET A 111 4.77 2.42 -13.06
N LEU A 112 5.99 1.98 -13.40
CA LEU A 112 6.75 1.01 -12.60
C LEU A 112 7.14 1.59 -11.23
N LEU A 113 7.67 2.82 -11.20
CA LEU A 113 8.01 3.48 -9.94
C LEU A 113 6.77 3.71 -9.07
N PHE A 114 5.65 4.08 -9.67
CA PHE A 114 4.39 4.23 -8.98
C PHE A 114 3.90 2.90 -8.39
N ALA A 115 3.84 1.84 -9.18
CA ALA A 115 3.41 0.52 -8.71
C ALA A 115 4.35 -0.05 -7.65
N LEU A 116 5.66 0.18 -7.78
CA LEU A 116 6.65 -0.15 -6.77
C LEU A 116 6.34 0.59 -5.46
N SER A 117 6.18 1.91 -5.53
CA SER A 117 5.89 2.75 -4.37
C SER A 117 4.62 2.33 -3.63
N VAL A 118 3.55 2.02 -4.38
CA VAL A 118 2.27 1.56 -3.81
C VAL A 118 2.43 0.20 -3.12
N SER A 119 3.30 -0.67 -3.64
CA SER A 119 3.37 -2.07 -3.18
C SER A 119 4.41 -2.33 -2.08
N VAL A 120 5.09 -1.29 -1.58
CA VAL A 120 6.13 -1.42 -0.54
C VAL A 120 5.55 -2.02 0.76
N ASP A 121 4.31 -1.71 1.11
CA ASP A 121 3.68 -2.25 2.32
C ASP A 121 3.52 -3.77 2.26
N SER A 122 3.17 -4.30 1.08
CA SER A 122 3.06 -5.74 0.84
C SER A 122 4.41 -6.48 0.92
N PHE A 123 5.52 -5.81 0.62
CA PHE A 123 6.88 -6.36 0.81
C PHE A 123 7.19 -6.57 2.29
N SER A 124 6.85 -5.60 3.15
CA SER A 124 7.05 -5.71 4.60
C SER A 124 6.33 -6.93 5.18
N VAL A 125 5.05 -7.12 4.79
CA VAL A 125 4.29 -8.30 5.18
C VAL A 125 4.91 -9.58 4.60
N GLY A 126 5.43 -9.54 3.37
CA GLY A 126 6.22 -10.62 2.77
C GLY A 126 7.40 -11.07 3.64
N ILE A 127 8.16 -10.12 4.21
CA ILE A 127 9.26 -10.46 5.13
C ILE A 127 8.74 -11.24 6.34
N SER A 128 7.66 -10.76 6.98
CA SER A 128 7.04 -11.46 8.11
C SER A 128 6.55 -12.86 7.73
N LEU A 129 5.92 -13.01 6.55
CA LEU A 129 5.46 -14.30 6.05
C LEU A 129 6.62 -15.29 5.85
N GLY A 130 7.76 -14.81 5.35
CA GLY A 130 8.97 -15.61 5.17
C GLY A 130 9.61 -16.09 6.48
N MET A 131 9.38 -15.36 7.58
CA MET A 131 9.86 -15.74 8.91
C MET A 131 8.91 -16.70 9.64
N PHE A 132 7.59 -16.53 9.49
CA PHE A 132 6.58 -17.24 10.30
C PHE A 132 5.79 -18.34 9.56
N GLY A 133 6.03 -18.55 8.25
CA GLY A 133 5.56 -19.73 7.52
C GLY A 133 4.03 -19.88 7.47
N SER A 134 3.34 -18.97 6.79
CA SER A 134 1.89 -19.10 6.53
C SER A 134 1.60 -19.61 5.12
N ASP A 135 0.32 -19.72 4.77
CA ASP A 135 -0.17 -20.16 3.45
C ASP A 135 0.19 -19.15 2.35
N LEU A 136 1.43 -19.27 1.87
CA LEU A 136 2.11 -18.34 0.98
C LEU A 136 1.32 -18.12 -0.31
N LEU A 137 0.88 -19.21 -0.93
CA LEU A 137 0.23 -19.17 -2.24
C LEU A 137 -1.12 -18.45 -2.15
N MET A 138 -1.92 -18.75 -1.13
CA MET A 138 -3.21 -18.09 -0.90
C MET A 138 -3.03 -16.59 -0.61
N THR A 139 -2.03 -16.23 0.20
CA THR A 139 -1.77 -14.84 0.57
C THR A 139 -1.33 -14.00 -0.63
N ILE A 140 -0.43 -14.53 -1.46
CA ILE A 140 0.06 -13.84 -2.67
C ILE A 140 -1.07 -13.61 -3.67
N ILE A 141 -1.89 -14.64 -3.91
CA ILE A 141 -3.02 -14.52 -4.84
C ILE A 141 -4.04 -13.51 -4.30
N ALA A 142 -4.33 -13.55 -3.00
CA ALA A 142 -5.23 -12.59 -2.38
C ALA A 142 -4.70 -11.16 -2.51
N PHE A 143 -3.41 -10.90 -2.28
CA PHE A 143 -2.83 -9.56 -2.40
C PHE A 143 -2.88 -9.04 -3.83
N GLY A 144 -2.50 -9.85 -4.82
CA GLY A 144 -2.61 -9.48 -6.22
C GLY A 144 -4.04 -9.18 -6.65
N LEU A 145 -5.00 -10.01 -6.22
CA LEU A 145 -6.41 -9.85 -6.56
C LEU A 145 -7.03 -8.64 -5.88
N PHE A 146 -6.82 -8.45 -4.58
CA PHE A 146 -7.35 -7.29 -3.85
C PHE A 146 -6.66 -6.00 -4.30
N GLY A 147 -5.34 -5.96 -4.44
CA GLY A 147 -4.63 -4.78 -4.95
C GLY A 147 -5.05 -4.40 -6.36
N GLY A 148 -5.23 -5.39 -7.25
CA GLY A 148 -5.77 -5.18 -8.59
C GLY A 148 -7.22 -4.71 -8.60
N ALA A 149 -8.09 -5.32 -7.79
CA ALA A 149 -9.50 -4.93 -7.71
C ALA A 149 -9.67 -3.53 -7.11
N MET A 150 -8.94 -3.24 -6.04
CA MET A 150 -8.96 -1.95 -5.35
C MET A 150 -8.40 -0.83 -6.22
N SER A 151 -7.34 -1.08 -6.99
CA SER A 151 -6.82 -0.09 -7.95
C SER A 151 -7.84 0.23 -9.05
N ILE A 152 -8.47 -0.78 -9.66
CA ILE A 152 -9.55 -0.55 -10.65
C ILE A 152 -10.70 0.25 -10.03
N PHE A 153 -11.13 -0.14 -8.84
CA PHE A 153 -12.21 0.53 -8.12
C PHE A 153 -11.85 1.98 -7.78
N GLY A 154 -10.61 2.23 -7.33
CA GLY A 154 -10.08 3.56 -7.07
C GLY A 154 -10.11 4.44 -8.32
N ILE A 155 -9.58 3.98 -9.46
CA ILE A 155 -9.61 4.78 -10.70
C ILE A 155 -11.04 5.10 -11.13
N PHE A 156 -11.95 4.13 -11.06
CA PHE A 156 -13.35 4.33 -11.48
C PHE A 156 -14.08 5.32 -10.56
N LEU A 157 -13.95 5.14 -9.24
CA LEU A 157 -14.56 6.03 -8.26
C LEU A 157 -13.95 7.43 -8.34
N GLY A 158 -12.63 7.52 -8.51
CA GLY A 158 -11.92 8.77 -8.73
C GLY A 158 -12.42 9.50 -9.98
N HIS A 159 -12.67 8.80 -11.09
CA HIS A 159 -13.20 9.42 -12.31
C HIS A 159 -14.60 10.03 -12.10
N HIS A 160 -15.42 9.41 -11.23
CA HIS A 160 -16.73 9.95 -10.87
C HIS A 160 -16.61 11.11 -9.88
N ALA A 161 -15.79 10.96 -8.85
CA ALA A 161 -15.57 11.94 -7.79
C ALA A 161 -14.88 13.21 -8.31
N GLY A 162 -13.91 13.10 -9.22
CA GLY A 162 -13.17 14.22 -9.80
C GLY A 162 -14.07 15.21 -10.55
N LYS A 163 -15.23 14.76 -11.05
CA LYS A 163 -16.21 15.64 -11.70
C LYS A 163 -16.97 16.56 -10.73
N HIS A 164 -17.02 16.23 -9.43
CA HIS A 164 -17.82 16.97 -8.43
C HIS A 164 -17.01 17.46 -7.21
N PHE A 165 -15.89 16.82 -6.87
CA PHE A 165 -15.22 16.96 -5.57
C PHE A 165 -13.73 17.33 -5.65
N GLY A 166 -13.20 17.68 -6.84
CA GLY A 166 -11.77 17.96 -7.05
C GLY A 166 -11.16 18.93 -6.03
N GLU A 167 -11.75 20.12 -5.88
CA GLU A 167 -11.27 21.15 -4.93
C GLU A 167 -11.71 20.89 -3.48
N TYR A 168 -12.92 20.34 -3.27
CA TYR A 168 -13.44 20.09 -1.91
C TYR A 168 -12.74 18.92 -1.20
N GLY A 169 -12.22 17.95 -1.96
CA GLY A 169 -11.56 16.76 -1.40
C GLY A 169 -10.24 17.08 -0.70
N GLU A 170 -9.44 17.99 -1.27
CA GLU A 170 -8.16 18.41 -0.67
C GLU A 170 -8.40 19.18 0.64
N ALA A 171 -9.38 20.10 0.65
CA ALA A 171 -9.78 20.82 1.85
C ALA A 171 -10.30 19.89 2.96
N ALA A 172 -11.12 18.89 2.62
CA ALA A 172 -11.63 17.91 3.57
C ALA A 172 -10.51 17.03 4.15
N GLY A 173 -9.59 16.56 3.32
CA GLY A 173 -8.41 15.79 3.76
C GLY A 173 -7.50 16.60 4.69
N GLY A 174 -7.24 17.87 4.34
CA GLY A 174 -6.49 18.80 5.19
C GLY A 174 -7.17 19.05 6.54
N ALA A 175 -8.48 19.23 6.57
CA ALA A 175 -9.25 19.41 7.80
C ALA A 175 -9.21 18.18 8.71
N ILE A 176 -9.30 16.97 8.14
CA ILE A 176 -9.19 15.70 8.89
C ILE A 176 -7.78 15.57 9.49
N LEU A 177 -6.73 15.80 8.70
CA LEU A 177 -5.35 15.73 9.17
C LEU A 177 -5.06 16.77 10.27
N LEU A 178 -5.58 17.98 10.12
CA LEU A 178 -5.46 19.02 11.14
C LEU A 178 -6.18 18.61 12.44
N THR A 179 -7.38 18.05 12.32
CA THR A 179 -8.15 17.57 13.48
C THR A 179 -7.41 16.43 14.20
N PHE A 180 -6.89 15.44 13.47
CA PHE A 180 -6.09 14.37 14.07
C PHE A 180 -4.78 14.88 14.67
N GLY A 181 -4.10 15.82 14.02
CA GLY A 181 -2.89 16.44 14.55
C GLY A 181 -3.14 17.18 15.87
N VAL A 182 -4.25 17.93 15.96
CA VAL A 182 -4.67 18.61 17.21
C VAL A 182 -5.05 17.59 18.28
N LEU A 183 -5.82 16.54 17.92
CA LEU A 183 -6.20 15.47 18.84
C LEU A 183 -4.98 14.75 19.42
N PHE A 184 -3.94 14.54 18.61
CA PHE A 184 -2.70 13.88 19.03
C PHE A 184 -1.83 14.75 19.95
N LEU A 185 -1.90 16.08 19.81
CA LEU A 185 -1.17 17.04 20.66
C LEU A 185 -1.88 17.34 21.98
N LEU A 186 -3.20 17.14 22.05
CA LEU A 186 -3.94 17.27 23.29
C LEU A 186 -3.70 16.02 24.16
N PRO A 187 -3.08 16.15 25.34
CA PRO A 187 -2.98 15.05 26.27
C PRO A 187 -4.37 14.78 26.82
N PHE A 188 -4.94 13.61 26.50
CA PHE A 188 -6.09 13.04 27.17
C PHE A 188 -5.62 11.97 28.14
#